data_AF-A0A9Q7QRG3-F1
#
_entry.id   AF-A0A9Q7QRG3-F1
#
_cell.length_a   1.000
_cell.length_b   1.000
_cell.length_c   1.000
_cell.angle_alpha   90.00
_cell.angle_beta   90.00
_cell.angle_gamma   90.00
#
_symmetry.space_group_name_H-M   'P 1'
#
loop_
_entity.id
_entity.type
_entity.pdbx_description
1 polymer ?
#
loop_
_entity_poly.entity_id
_entity_poly.type
_entity_poly.pdbx_seq_one_letter_code
_entity_poly.pdbx_strand_id
1 'polypeptide(L)'
;MDELDIRTLHDSKGHGRNTACSILTGRPPSSKDIAASPGLACLIVVLRHIYAHLLHHPGALPFLDWLKSSEKENPILRVAWHPFGDEPEEVDQATKAVKKLIEELSSKGFSPDEAFYTLCESSLMRNTLWSHPGIRVVLPPAQANMGSQNSAGSYLHADMLEFHPAQKPGQSLQSFADELFKTTTARPPIIRILYHSDEKQPIDLNGLRSFRPPASSEDTAFRVKKYMLLTIVRLNDTSHKNDYVRAYSILGPNFIAEYEPPSFMAHRWSVKDAPVKYMLIYGLHESQSNDLTDFDSLPEIATYRIAQEDVARIRRVDDYLNSLRPGQQTPGADSTTSGTNLAGGSEHSVPEYKDRRISSLGLYFPKSAWNVKENSPGYGSDRPYRE
;
A
#
# COMPACT_ATOMS: atom_id res chain seq x y z
N MET A 1 -11.37 -4.13 -24.31
CA MET A 1 -10.65 -3.78 -23.06
C MET A 1 -10.95 -2.31 -22.80
N ASP A 2 -11.00 -1.86 -21.56
CA ASP A 2 -10.96 -0.41 -21.32
C ASP A 2 -9.57 0.09 -21.78
N GLU A 3 -9.51 1.21 -22.49
CA GLU A 3 -8.25 1.84 -22.96
C GLU A 3 -7.44 2.42 -21.78
N LEU A 4 -8.04 2.43 -20.59
CA LEU A 4 -7.53 2.91 -19.31
C LEU A 4 -7.27 1.72 -18.35
N ASP A 5 -6.59 0.68 -18.83
CA ASP A 5 -6.16 -0.48 -18.03
C ASP A 5 -4.62 -0.50 -17.95
N ILE A 6 -4.07 -0.38 -16.74
CA ILE A 6 -2.61 -0.35 -16.48
C ILE A 6 -1.89 -1.55 -17.11
N ARG A 7 -2.57 -2.69 -17.30
CA ARG A 7 -1.95 -3.91 -17.86
C ARG A 7 -1.52 -3.76 -19.32
N THR A 8 -2.12 -2.84 -20.07
CA THR A 8 -1.67 -2.50 -21.44
C THR A 8 -0.23 -1.98 -21.47
N LEU A 9 0.20 -1.30 -20.39
CA LEU A 9 1.58 -0.85 -20.21
C LEU A 9 2.52 -2.02 -19.91
N HIS A 10 2.10 -3.02 -19.12
CA HIS A 10 2.92 -4.18 -18.77
C HIS A 10 3.38 -4.97 -20.01
N ASP A 11 2.48 -5.17 -20.97
CA ASP A 11 2.75 -5.98 -22.16
C ASP A 11 3.72 -5.27 -23.15
N SER A 12 4.01 -3.99 -22.93
CA SER A 12 4.81 -3.10 -23.78
C SER A 12 6.32 -3.15 -23.45
N LYS A 13 6.92 -4.35 -23.54
CA LYS A 13 8.35 -4.65 -23.25
C LYS A 13 8.77 -4.36 -21.79
N GLY A 14 9.99 -4.78 -21.42
CA GLY A 14 10.44 -4.87 -20.02
C GLY A 14 10.46 -3.58 -19.19
N HIS A 15 10.34 -2.39 -19.79
CA HIS A 15 10.19 -1.14 -19.04
C HIS A 15 8.74 -0.91 -18.56
N GLY A 16 7.76 -1.38 -19.33
CA GLY A 16 6.33 -1.20 -19.05
C GLY A 16 5.88 -1.79 -17.71
N ARG A 17 6.45 -2.93 -17.30
CA ARG A 17 6.22 -3.54 -15.97
C ARG A 17 6.59 -2.61 -14.81
N ASN A 18 7.72 -1.91 -14.89
CA ASN A 18 8.18 -1.01 -13.84
C ASN A 18 7.24 0.20 -13.72
N THR A 19 6.82 0.75 -14.86
CA THR A 19 5.88 1.88 -14.93
C THR A 19 4.48 1.48 -14.46
N ALA A 20 3.98 0.30 -14.82
CA ALA A 20 2.75 -0.26 -14.27
C ALA A 20 2.79 -0.36 -12.73
N CYS A 21 3.89 -0.88 -12.17
CA CYS A 21 4.06 -0.98 -10.72
C CYS A 21 4.19 0.40 -10.03
N SER A 22 4.83 1.36 -10.71
CA SER A 22 4.96 2.74 -10.23
C SER A 22 3.61 3.45 -10.17
N ILE A 23 2.74 3.24 -11.16
CA ILE A 23 1.36 3.80 -11.16
C ILE A 23 0.49 3.11 -10.10
N LEU A 24 0.59 1.77 -9.97
CA LEU A 24 -0.16 1.01 -8.95
C LEU A 24 0.15 1.49 -7.53
N THR A 25 1.44 1.62 -7.18
CA THR A 25 1.88 2.04 -5.84
C THR A 25 1.80 3.55 -5.65
N GLY A 26 2.28 4.33 -6.63
CA GLY A 26 2.38 5.79 -6.61
C GLY A 26 1.05 6.54 -6.60
N ARG A 27 -0.04 5.92 -7.06
CA ARG A 27 -1.34 6.59 -7.23
C ARG A 27 -2.47 5.82 -6.54
N PRO A 28 -2.93 6.27 -5.35
CA PRO A 28 -4.12 5.73 -4.68
C PRO A 28 -5.41 6.23 -5.36
N PRO A 29 -6.60 5.75 -4.96
CA PRO A 29 -7.87 6.18 -5.55
C PRO A 29 -8.14 7.69 -5.46
N SER A 30 -8.32 8.34 -6.62
CA SER A 30 -8.58 9.78 -6.76
C SER A 30 -9.97 10.06 -7.35
N SER A 31 -11.01 9.92 -6.54
CA SER A 31 -12.39 10.19 -6.96
C SER A 31 -13.07 11.17 -6.00
N LYS A 32 -14.02 11.94 -6.53
CA LYS A 32 -14.87 12.85 -5.73
C LYS A 32 -15.75 12.09 -4.73
N ASP A 33 -16.13 10.86 -5.06
CA ASP A 33 -17.06 10.03 -4.28
C ASP A 33 -16.32 9.07 -3.31
N ILE A 34 -15.11 8.60 -3.65
CA ILE A 34 -14.39 7.57 -2.86
C ILE A 34 -14.03 8.03 -1.43
N ALA A 35 -14.06 9.34 -1.15
CA ALA A 35 -13.88 9.89 0.19
C ALA A 35 -15.03 9.55 1.16
N ALA A 36 -16.21 9.16 0.65
CA ALA A 36 -17.33 8.67 1.46
C ALA A 36 -17.13 7.21 1.91
N SER A 37 -16.38 6.42 1.14
CA SER A 37 -16.21 4.97 1.31
C SER A 37 -14.75 4.58 1.65
N PRO A 38 -14.19 5.02 2.80
CA PRO A 38 -12.76 4.86 3.10
C PRO A 38 -12.32 3.39 3.18
N GLY A 39 -13.19 2.47 3.62
CA GLY A 39 -12.90 1.03 3.64
C GLY A 39 -12.64 0.46 2.24
N LEU A 40 -13.47 0.85 1.26
CA LEU A 40 -13.29 0.50 -0.15
C LEU A 40 -12.03 1.15 -0.74
N ALA A 41 -11.73 2.39 -0.37
CA ALA A 41 -10.51 3.09 -0.77
C ALA A 41 -9.25 2.35 -0.28
N CYS A 42 -9.20 1.98 1.01
CA CYS A 42 -8.14 1.16 1.59
C CYS A 42 -8.00 -0.19 0.88
N LEU A 43 -9.11 -0.86 0.55
CA LEU A 43 -9.08 -2.15 -0.16
C LEU A 43 -8.47 -2.01 -1.57
N ILE A 44 -8.81 -0.96 -2.30
CA ILE A 44 -8.21 -0.70 -3.62
C ILE A 44 -6.70 -0.42 -3.50
N VAL A 45 -6.25 0.34 -2.49
CA VAL A 45 -4.81 0.55 -2.25
C VAL A 45 -4.08 -0.75 -1.92
N VAL A 46 -4.66 -1.60 -1.06
CA VAL A 46 -4.10 -2.92 -0.72
C VAL A 46 -3.99 -3.80 -1.97
N LEU A 47 -5.04 -3.89 -2.77
CA LEU A 47 -5.06 -4.67 -4.03
C LEU A 47 -3.98 -4.19 -5.01
N ARG A 48 -3.79 -2.87 -5.15
CA ARG A 48 -2.74 -2.30 -6.01
C ARG A 48 -1.33 -2.67 -5.56
N HIS A 49 -1.05 -2.68 -4.26
CA HIS A 49 0.24 -3.08 -3.72
C HIS A 49 0.48 -4.60 -3.85
N ILE A 50 -0.58 -5.40 -3.67
CA ILE A 50 -0.57 -6.84 -3.99
C ILE A 50 -0.22 -7.05 -5.48
N TYR A 51 -0.88 -6.35 -6.41
CA TYR A 51 -0.61 -6.47 -7.84
C TYR A 51 0.80 -6.01 -8.22
N ALA A 52 1.29 -4.89 -7.67
CA ALA A 52 2.65 -4.41 -7.93
C ALA A 52 3.74 -5.38 -7.40
N HIS A 53 3.47 -6.06 -6.27
CA HIS A 53 4.33 -7.12 -5.76
C HIS A 53 4.27 -8.38 -6.64
N LEU A 54 3.07 -8.85 -6.99
CA LEU A 54 2.87 -10.03 -7.84
C LEU A 54 3.44 -9.85 -9.25
N LEU A 55 3.34 -8.66 -9.83
CA LEU A 55 4.01 -8.33 -11.10
C LEU A 55 5.53 -8.52 -11.03
N HIS A 56 6.14 -8.40 -9.85
CA HIS A 56 7.56 -8.68 -9.64
C HIS A 56 7.88 -10.14 -9.34
N HIS A 57 6.94 -10.88 -8.72
CA HIS A 57 7.16 -12.24 -8.22
C HIS A 57 7.31 -13.27 -9.36
N PRO A 58 8.35 -14.13 -9.35
CA PRO A 58 8.50 -15.21 -10.32
C PRO A 58 7.27 -16.13 -10.36
N GLY A 59 6.84 -16.53 -11.56
CA GLY A 59 5.72 -17.46 -11.74
C GLY A 59 4.32 -16.93 -11.40
N ALA A 60 4.16 -15.63 -11.07
CA ALA A 60 2.86 -15.07 -10.70
C ALA A 60 1.94 -14.72 -11.89
N LEU A 61 2.43 -14.68 -13.13
CA LEU A 61 1.63 -14.32 -14.31
C LEU A 61 0.35 -15.18 -14.48
N PRO A 62 0.38 -16.53 -14.39
CA PRO A 62 -0.84 -17.35 -14.49
C PRO A 62 -1.87 -17.06 -13.41
N PHE A 63 -1.44 -16.59 -12.23
CA PHE A 63 -2.34 -16.15 -11.16
C PHE A 63 -2.96 -14.78 -11.47
N LEU A 64 -2.21 -13.85 -12.06
CA LEU A 64 -2.74 -12.57 -12.54
C LEU A 64 -3.76 -12.77 -13.69
N ASP A 65 -3.54 -13.74 -14.59
CA ASP A 65 -4.50 -14.12 -15.63
C ASP A 65 -5.78 -14.77 -15.06
N TRP A 66 -5.64 -15.57 -14.01
CA TRP A 66 -6.78 -16.10 -13.26
C TRP A 66 -7.57 -15.00 -12.52
N LEU A 67 -6.87 -14.04 -11.90
CA LEU A 67 -7.50 -12.88 -11.27
C LEU A 67 -8.26 -12.01 -12.29
N LYS A 68 -7.68 -11.79 -13.47
CA LYS A 68 -8.32 -11.11 -14.60
C LYS A 68 -9.61 -11.80 -15.05
N SER A 69 -9.68 -13.12 -14.92
CA SER A 69 -10.92 -13.88 -15.19
C SER A 69 -11.97 -13.69 -14.08
N SER A 70 -11.54 -13.46 -12.84
CA SER A 70 -12.41 -13.21 -11.68
C SER A 70 -13.00 -11.79 -11.62
N GLU A 71 -12.50 -10.84 -12.41
CA GLU A 71 -12.95 -9.44 -12.46
C GLU A 71 -14.40 -9.23 -12.93
N LYS A 72 -14.99 -10.24 -13.59
CA LYS A 72 -16.42 -10.27 -13.94
C LYS A 72 -17.30 -10.55 -12.72
N GLU A 73 -16.81 -11.35 -11.78
CA GLU A 73 -17.49 -11.61 -10.51
C GLU A 73 -17.24 -10.47 -9.53
N ASN A 74 -15.97 -10.12 -9.30
CA ASN A 74 -15.54 -9.10 -8.35
C ASN A 74 -14.98 -7.85 -9.07
N PRO A 75 -15.78 -6.78 -9.24
CA PRO A 75 -15.34 -5.57 -9.94
C PRO A 75 -14.33 -4.72 -9.15
N ILE A 76 -14.11 -4.95 -7.85
CA ILE A 76 -13.08 -4.25 -7.06
C ILE A 76 -11.69 -4.63 -7.60
N LEU A 77 -11.49 -5.91 -7.94
CA LEU A 77 -10.25 -6.41 -8.56
C LEU A 77 -9.94 -5.67 -9.87
N ARG A 78 -10.98 -5.33 -10.64
CA ARG A 78 -10.91 -4.64 -11.94
C ARG A 78 -10.52 -3.18 -11.76
N VAL A 79 -11.18 -2.48 -10.85
CA VAL A 79 -10.93 -1.05 -10.58
C VAL A 79 -9.58 -0.81 -9.89
N ALA A 80 -9.03 -1.81 -9.20
CA ALA A 80 -7.64 -1.76 -8.74
C ALA A 80 -6.62 -1.65 -9.88
N TRP A 81 -6.94 -2.02 -11.14
CA TRP A 81 -6.09 -1.79 -12.32
C TRP A 81 -6.28 -0.44 -13.01
N HIS A 82 -7.15 0.44 -12.50
CA HIS A 82 -7.39 1.76 -13.11
C HIS A 82 -6.21 2.72 -12.89
N PRO A 83 -5.75 3.49 -13.91
CA PRO A 83 -4.73 4.51 -13.76
C PRO A 83 -5.31 5.77 -13.11
N PHE A 84 -5.58 5.70 -11.80
CA PHE A 84 -5.90 6.87 -10.98
C PHE A 84 -4.85 7.98 -11.17
N GLY A 85 -5.26 9.23 -10.94
CA GLY A 85 -4.42 10.40 -11.11
C GLY A 85 -5.08 11.65 -10.55
N ASP A 86 -4.29 12.66 -10.24
CA ASP A 86 -4.69 13.89 -9.55
C ASP A 86 -5.00 15.06 -10.49
N GLU A 87 -4.77 14.91 -11.80
CA GLU A 87 -5.24 15.91 -12.79
C GLU A 87 -6.77 15.88 -12.92
N PRO A 88 -7.45 17.01 -13.19
CA PRO A 88 -8.92 17.06 -13.23
C PRO A 88 -9.59 16.03 -14.16
N GLU A 89 -8.97 15.76 -15.33
CA GLU A 89 -9.45 14.77 -16.29
C GLU A 89 -9.31 13.33 -15.76
N GLU A 90 -8.20 13.04 -15.05
CA GLU A 90 -7.94 11.74 -14.42
C GLU A 90 -8.91 11.51 -13.25
N VAL A 91 -9.15 12.53 -12.42
CA VAL A 91 -10.12 12.50 -11.32
C VAL A 91 -11.55 12.29 -11.83
N ASP A 92 -11.93 12.89 -12.97
CA ASP A 92 -13.26 12.67 -13.57
C ASP A 92 -13.40 11.30 -14.24
N GLN A 93 -12.34 10.73 -14.80
CA GLN A 93 -12.32 9.34 -15.27
C GLN A 93 -12.42 8.35 -14.10
N ALA A 94 -11.61 8.54 -13.06
CA ALA A 94 -11.63 7.76 -11.84
C ALA A 94 -12.98 7.83 -11.12
N THR A 95 -13.62 9.01 -11.08
CA THR A 95 -14.96 9.18 -10.49
C THR A 95 -16.02 8.40 -11.28
N LYS A 96 -15.97 8.39 -12.61
CA LYS A 96 -16.86 7.53 -13.44
C LYS A 96 -16.62 6.04 -13.17
N ALA A 97 -15.36 5.61 -13.04
CA ALA A 97 -15.00 4.22 -12.75
C ALA A 97 -15.45 3.76 -11.34
N VAL A 98 -15.25 4.62 -10.33
CA VAL A 98 -15.67 4.36 -8.94
C VAL A 98 -17.20 4.37 -8.81
N LYS A 99 -17.90 5.30 -9.47
CA LYS A 99 -19.37 5.29 -9.48
C LYS A 99 -19.94 4.01 -10.10
N LYS A 100 -19.39 3.57 -11.25
CA LYS A 100 -19.76 2.30 -11.88
C LYS A 100 -19.47 1.09 -10.97
N LEU A 101 -18.38 1.13 -10.20
CA LEU A 101 -18.09 0.10 -9.19
C LEU A 101 -19.14 0.08 -8.08
N ILE A 102 -19.52 1.23 -7.55
CA ILE A 102 -20.56 1.37 -6.52
C ILE A 102 -21.91 0.83 -7.02
N GLU A 103 -22.29 1.15 -8.26
CA GLU A 103 -23.50 0.63 -8.92
C GLU A 103 -23.43 -0.90 -9.10
N GLU A 104 -22.31 -1.44 -9.59
CA GLU A 104 -22.11 -2.90 -9.74
C GLU A 104 -22.12 -3.64 -8.39
N LEU A 105 -21.48 -3.10 -7.34
CA LEU A 105 -21.49 -3.68 -5.99
C LEU A 105 -22.90 -3.66 -5.37
N SER A 106 -23.59 -2.54 -5.47
CA SER A 106 -24.97 -2.39 -4.96
C SER A 106 -25.92 -3.38 -5.63
N SER A 107 -25.78 -3.57 -6.96
CA SER A 107 -26.58 -4.56 -7.72
C SER A 107 -26.33 -6.01 -7.30
N LYS A 108 -25.18 -6.29 -6.67
CA LYS A 108 -24.77 -7.60 -6.14
C LYS A 108 -25.10 -7.76 -4.65
N GLY A 109 -25.71 -6.75 -4.01
CA GLY A 109 -26.08 -6.76 -2.59
C GLY A 109 -24.96 -6.37 -1.62
N PHE A 110 -23.87 -5.75 -2.10
CA PHE A 110 -22.79 -5.25 -1.25
C PHE A 110 -22.90 -3.72 -1.09
N SER A 111 -22.84 -3.24 0.16
CA SER A 111 -22.69 -1.80 0.43
C SER A 111 -21.24 -1.36 0.17
N PRO A 112 -21.01 -0.22 -0.51
CA PRO A 112 -19.66 0.30 -0.74
C PRO A 112 -19.05 0.96 0.50
N ASP A 113 -19.90 1.45 1.40
CA ASP A 113 -19.50 2.23 2.60
C ASP A 113 -19.16 1.33 3.80
N GLU A 114 -19.05 0.03 3.56
CA GLU A 114 -18.59 -0.96 4.52
C GLU A 114 -17.14 -0.72 4.95
N ALA A 115 -16.84 -1.17 6.18
CA ALA A 115 -15.47 -1.18 6.69
C ALA A 115 -14.53 -1.99 5.81
N PHE A 116 -13.25 -1.62 5.74
CA PHE A 116 -12.22 -2.40 5.02
C PHE A 116 -12.27 -3.88 5.42
N TYR A 117 -12.45 -4.17 6.71
CA TYR A 117 -12.53 -5.55 7.21
C TYR A 117 -13.72 -6.31 6.62
N THR A 118 -14.93 -5.72 6.65
CA THR A 118 -16.14 -6.34 6.08
C THR A 118 -16.00 -6.58 4.58
N LEU A 119 -15.40 -5.63 3.84
CA LEU A 119 -15.15 -5.77 2.40
C LEU A 119 -14.09 -6.84 2.12
N CYS A 120 -13.00 -6.88 2.89
CA CYS A 120 -11.92 -7.86 2.75
C CYS A 120 -12.37 -9.29 3.06
N GLU A 121 -13.26 -9.46 4.06
CA GLU A 121 -13.86 -10.75 4.44
C GLU A 121 -15.22 -11.03 3.77
N SER A 122 -15.65 -10.18 2.83
CA SER A 122 -16.87 -10.40 2.06
C SER A 122 -16.81 -11.70 1.27
N SER A 123 -17.97 -12.32 1.00
CA SER A 123 -18.07 -13.47 0.09
C SER A 123 -17.47 -13.16 -1.29
N LEU A 124 -17.57 -11.91 -1.76
CA LEU A 124 -16.99 -11.44 -3.02
C LEU A 124 -15.46 -11.52 -3.05
N MET A 125 -14.79 -11.17 -1.94
CA MET A 125 -13.33 -11.25 -1.81
C MET A 125 -12.86 -12.67 -1.44
N ARG A 126 -13.62 -13.37 -0.58
CA ARG A 126 -13.36 -14.76 -0.17
C ARG A 126 -13.51 -15.77 -1.31
N ASN A 127 -14.41 -15.53 -2.26
CA ASN A 127 -14.63 -16.42 -3.42
C ASN A 127 -13.64 -16.15 -4.57
N THR A 128 -13.23 -14.89 -4.78
CA THR A 128 -12.21 -14.55 -5.78
C THR A 128 -10.81 -14.58 -5.18
N LEU A 129 -10.19 -13.43 -4.89
CA LEU A 129 -8.77 -13.32 -4.55
C LEU A 129 -8.33 -14.33 -3.47
N TRP A 130 -8.99 -14.34 -2.31
CA TRP A 130 -8.56 -15.17 -1.18
C TRP A 130 -8.88 -16.66 -1.35
N SER A 131 -9.71 -17.07 -2.32
CA SER A 131 -9.96 -18.49 -2.58
C SER A 131 -8.79 -19.17 -3.30
N HIS A 132 -7.94 -18.39 -3.98
CA HIS A 132 -7.00 -18.93 -4.94
C HIS A 132 -5.91 -19.77 -4.24
N PRO A 133 -5.74 -21.07 -4.60
CA PRO A 133 -4.79 -21.95 -3.92
C PRO A 133 -3.35 -21.42 -3.87
N GLY A 134 -2.95 -20.65 -4.88
CA GLY A 134 -1.62 -20.03 -4.95
C GLY A 134 -1.33 -18.96 -3.90
N ILE A 135 -2.33 -18.45 -3.16
CA ILE A 135 -2.11 -17.50 -2.04
C ILE A 135 -2.59 -18.00 -0.67
N ARG A 136 -3.06 -19.24 -0.57
CA ARG A 136 -3.47 -19.82 0.71
C ARG A 136 -2.26 -20.21 1.55
N VAL A 137 -2.37 -19.97 2.86
CA VAL A 137 -1.37 -20.40 3.85
C VAL A 137 -1.67 -21.83 4.31
N VAL A 138 -2.94 -22.17 4.48
CA VAL A 138 -3.41 -23.48 4.93
C VAL A 138 -4.08 -24.19 3.77
N LEU A 139 -3.53 -25.35 3.37
CA LEU A 139 -4.20 -26.21 2.39
C LEU A 139 -5.38 -26.91 3.07
N PRO A 140 -6.56 -27.00 2.43
CA PRO A 140 -7.66 -27.82 2.94
C PRO A 140 -7.21 -29.29 2.99
N PRO A 141 -7.53 -30.04 4.06
CA PRO A 141 -7.12 -31.44 4.18
C PRO A 141 -7.74 -32.26 3.05
N ALA A 142 -6.98 -33.22 2.50
CA ALA A 142 -7.33 -33.93 1.26
C ALA A 142 -8.72 -34.61 1.26
N GLN A 143 -9.28 -34.92 2.44
CA GLN A 143 -10.62 -35.50 2.60
C GLN A 143 -11.76 -34.50 2.35
N ALA A 144 -11.52 -33.18 2.46
CA ALA A 144 -12.52 -32.15 2.22
C ALA A 144 -13.05 -32.12 0.76
N ASN A 145 -12.30 -32.72 -0.17
CA ASN A 145 -12.71 -32.87 -1.57
C ASN A 145 -13.75 -33.98 -1.80
N MET A 146 -14.09 -34.81 -0.79
CA MET A 146 -15.12 -35.84 -0.91
C MET A 146 -16.51 -35.33 -0.47
N GLY A 147 -17.25 -34.78 -1.42
CA GLY A 147 -18.73 -34.70 -1.40
C GLY A 147 -19.40 -33.70 -0.47
N SER A 148 -18.74 -33.20 0.59
CA SER A 148 -19.35 -32.29 1.55
C SER A 148 -19.15 -30.81 1.18
N GLN A 149 -20.13 -30.23 0.47
CA GLN A 149 -20.15 -28.79 0.15
C GLN A 149 -20.12 -27.90 1.41
N ASN A 150 -20.68 -28.37 2.52
CA ASN A 150 -20.81 -27.58 3.76
C ASN A 150 -19.50 -27.44 4.55
N SER A 151 -18.53 -28.34 4.37
CA SER A 151 -17.24 -28.27 5.10
C SER A 151 -16.27 -27.22 4.54
N ALA A 152 -16.44 -26.77 3.30
CA ALA A 152 -15.56 -25.78 2.68
C ALA A 152 -15.56 -24.44 3.43
N GLY A 153 -16.72 -24.02 3.98
CA GLY A 153 -16.87 -22.77 4.72
C GLY A 153 -15.98 -22.64 5.96
N SER A 154 -15.66 -23.76 6.63
CA SER A 154 -14.80 -23.74 7.82
C SER A 154 -13.33 -23.52 7.49
N TYR A 155 -12.87 -23.91 6.30
CA TYR A 155 -11.47 -23.73 5.88
C TYR A 155 -11.19 -22.35 5.29
N LEU A 156 -12.21 -21.65 4.78
CA LEU A 156 -12.08 -20.25 4.34
C LEU A 156 -11.73 -19.28 5.49
N HIS A 157 -11.98 -19.66 6.74
CA HIS A 157 -11.51 -18.91 7.91
C HIS A 157 -10.04 -19.16 8.27
N ALA A 158 -9.37 -20.17 7.70
CA ALA A 158 -7.95 -20.47 7.94
C ALA A 158 -6.98 -19.65 7.07
N ASP A 159 -7.50 -18.88 6.11
CA ASP A 159 -6.73 -18.02 5.19
C ASP A 159 -6.50 -16.59 5.73
N MET A 160 -6.85 -16.32 6.99
CA MET A 160 -6.48 -15.11 7.74
C MET A 160 -5.81 -15.51 9.05
N LEU A 161 -4.65 -14.91 9.35
CA LEU A 161 -3.86 -15.23 10.53
C LEU A 161 -4.12 -14.19 11.62
N GLU A 162 -4.51 -14.59 12.83
CA GLU A 162 -4.71 -13.63 13.93
C GLU A 162 -3.51 -13.61 14.89
N PHE A 163 -2.90 -12.44 15.07
CA PHE A 163 -1.76 -12.24 15.96
C PHE A 163 -2.14 -11.37 17.17
N HIS A 164 -2.13 -11.99 18.37
CA HIS A 164 -2.60 -11.41 19.63
C HIS A 164 -1.49 -11.48 20.71
N PRO A 165 -0.61 -10.47 20.84
CA PRO A 165 0.45 -10.45 21.86
C PRO A 165 -0.08 -10.53 23.30
N ALA A 166 -1.28 -10.01 23.54
CA ALA A 166 -1.97 -10.11 24.84
C ALA A 166 -2.28 -11.57 25.25
N GLN A 167 -2.42 -12.51 24.30
CA GLN A 167 -2.67 -13.93 24.57
C GLN A 167 -1.38 -14.73 24.81
N LYS A 168 -0.26 -14.31 24.20
CA LYS A 168 1.06 -14.91 24.36
C LYS A 168 2.11 -13.82 24.67
N PRO A 169 2.22 -13.38 25.94
CA PRO A 169 3.11 -12.29 26.28
C PRO A 169 4.57 -12.52 25.87
N GLY A 170 5.19 -11.50 25.28
CA GLY A 170 6.54 -11.58 24.71
C GLY A 170 6.67 -12.32 23.37
N GLN A 171 5.58 -12.82 22.77
CA GLN A 171 5.66 -13.44 21.43
C GLN A 171 5.97 -12.40 20.35
N SER A 172 7.08 -12.59 19.64
CA SER A 172 7.42 -11.81 18.44
C SER A 172 6.69 -12.32 17.19
N LEU A 173 6.56 -11.48 16.17
CA LEU A 173 5.97 -11.86 14.89
C LEU A 173 6.72 -13.04 14.22
N GLN A 174 8.05 -13.13 14.40
CA GLN A 174 8.83 -14.28 13.94
C GLN A 174 8.43 -15.55 14.70
N SER A 175 8.30 -15.50 16.03
CA SER A 175 7.88 -16.65 16.83
C SER A 175 6.46 -17.12 16.47
N PHE A 176 5.56 -16.20 16.14
CA PHE A 176 4.22 -16.51 15.62
C PHE A 176 4.30 -17.20 14.24
N ALA A 177 5.11 -16.67 13.32
CA ALA A 177 5.34 -17.30 12.02
C ALA A 177 6.00 -18.69 12.14
N ASP A 178 6.92 -18.88 13.08
CA ASP A 178 7.59 -20.15 13.37
C ASP A 178 6.63 -21.20 13.97
N GLU A 179 5.56 -20.79 14.66
CA GLU A 179 4.47 -21.70 15.07
C GLU A 179 3.64 -22.12 13.86
N LEU A 180 3.20 -21.15 13.05
CA LEU A 180 2.38 -21.35 11.85
C LEU A 180 3.05 -22.27 10.82
N PHE A 181 4.30 -22.00 10.45
CA PHE A 181 4.97 -22.76 9.39
C PHE A 181 5.43 -24.17 9.82
N LYS A 182 5.25 -24.57 11.09
CA LYS A 182 5.35 -25.99 11.49
C LYS A 182 4.16 -26.81 10.98
N THR A 183 3.01 -26.18 10.71
CA THR A 183 1.80 -26.86 10.23
C THR A 183 1.58 -26.74 8.72
N THR A 184 2.42 -26.00 7.99
CA THR A 184 2.28 -25.84 6.53
C THR A 184 3.61 -25.68 5.79
N THR A 185 3.75 -26.46 4.71
CA THR A 185 4.83 -26.31 3.72
C THR A 185 4.54 -25.22 2.69
N ALA A 186 3.32 -24.67 2.65
CA ALA A 186 2.96 -23.61 1.71
C ALA A 186 3.81 -22.35 1.97
N ARG A 187 4.19 -21.67 0.88
CA ARG A 187 4.91 -20.39 0.88
C ARG A 187 4.22 -19.44 -0.12
N PRO A 188 2.97 -19.02 0.16
CA PRO A 188 2.22 -18.15 -0.75
C PRO A 188 2.96 -16.81 -0.95
N PRO A 189 2.82 -16.16 -2.13
CA PRO A 189 3.49 -14.90 -2.41
C PRO A 189 2.91 -13.72 -1.61
N ILE A 190 1.70 -13.88 -1.03
CA ILE A 190 1.02 -12.90 -0.19
C ILE A 190 0.58 -13.57 1.10
N ILE A 191 0.71 -12.89 2.24
CA ILE A 191 0.16 -13.29 3.54
C ILE A 191 -0.59 -12.11 4.16
N ARG A 192 -1.71 -12.39 4.83
CA ARG A 192 -2.52 -11.39 5.55
C ARG A 192 -2.65 -11.76 7.03
N ILE A 193 -2.33 -10.81 7.91
CA ILE A 193 -2.34 -10.98 9.38
C ILE A 193 -3.22 -9.90 10.00
N LEU A 194 -4.23 -10.31 10.76
CA LEU A 194 -5.00 -9.45 11.65
C LEU A 194 -4.22 -9.29 12.97
N TYR A 195 -3.57 -8.16 13.15
CA TYR A 195 -2.83 -7.81 14.35
C TYR A 195 -3.72 -7.03 15.32
N HIS A 196 -3.69 -7.44 16.59
CA HIS A 196 -4.39 -6.79 17.70
C HIS A 196 -3.34 -6.13 18.61
N SER A 197 -3.29 -4.79 18.65
CA SER A 197 -2.35 -4.09 19.54
C SER A 197 -2.80 -4.15 21.00
N ASP A 198 -1.82 -4.23 21.91
CA ASP A 198 -2.01 -4.32 23.36
C ASP A 198 -1.27 -3.15 24.03
N GLU A 199 -1.96 -2.35 24.85
CA GLU A 199 -1.37 -1.20 25.57
C GLU A 199 -0.19 -1.60 26.46
N LYS A 200 -0.19 -2.84 26.96
CA LYS A 200 0.84 -3.38 27.86
C LYS A 200 2.04 -3.95 27.11
N GLN A 201 1.89 -4.21 25.81
CA GLN A 201 2.89 -4.83 24.95
C GLN A 201 2.83 -4.23 23.53
N PRO A 202 3.07 -2.91 23.38
CA PRO A 202 3.12 -2.28 22.08
C PRO A 202 4.27 -2.88 21.27
N ILE A 203 3.96 -3.44 20.09
CA ILE A 203 4.98 -3.92 19.16
C ILE A 203 5.30 -2.78 18.18
N ASP A 204 6.54 -2.29 18.26
CA ASP A 204 7.13 -1.33 17.32
C ASP A 204 7.04 -1.83 15.87
N LEU A 205 6.84 -0.91 14.93
CA LEU A 205 6.72 -1.27 13.50
C LEU A 205 7.90 -2.14 13.02
N ASN A 206 9.12 -1.90 13.49
CA ASN A 206 10.29 -2.70 13.08
C ASN A 206 10.11 -4.19 13.39
N GLY A 207 9.47 -4.54 14.52
CA GLY A 207 9.07 -5.91 14.86
C GLY A 207 7.90 -6.46 14.03
N LEU A 208 7.19 -5.59 13.29
CA LEU A 208 6.10 -5.93 12.37
C LEU A 208 6.50 -5.82 10.88
N ARG A 209 7.62 -5.18 10.52
CA ARG A 209 8.05 -4.95 9.12
C ARG A 209 8.24 -6.25 8.34
N SER A 210 8.57 -7.35 9.01
CA SER A 210 8.91 -8.60 8.33
C SER A 210 9.07 -9.80 9.25
N PHE A 211 8.98 -10.99 8.65
CA PHE A 211 9.40 -12.27 9.22
C PHE A 211 10.01 -13.15 8.12
N ARG A 212 10.73 -14.21 8.49
CA ARG A 212 11.23 -15.24 7.58
C ARG A 212 10.33 -16.47 7.66
N PRO A 213 10.04 -17.17 6.55
CA PRO A 213 9.61 -18.56 6.62
C PRO A 213 10.76 -19.43 7.17
N PRO A 214 10.49 -20.59 7.78
CA PRO A 214 11.51 -21.59 8.08
C PRO A 214 12.23 -22.02 6.81
N ALA A 215 13.56 -22.13 6.92
CA ALA A 215 14.45 -22.50 5.83
C ALA A 215 14.02 -23.83 5.19
N SER A 216 13.89 -23.83 3.86
CA SER A 216 13.56 -25.02 3.08
C SER A 216 14.82 -25.78 2.65
N SER A 217 14.69 -27.06 2.33
CA SER A 217 15.77 -27.84 1.70
C SER A 217 16.10 -27.38 0.26
N GLU A 218 15.26 -26.51 -0.33
CA GLU A 218 15.46 -25.89 -1.63
C GLU A 218 16.12 -24.49 -1.53
N ASP A 219 16.34 -23.99 -0.31
CA ASP A 219 16.95 -22.68 -0.07
C ASP A 219 18.46 -22.78 -0.34
N THR A 220 18.83 -22.62 -1.62
CA THR A 220 20.23 -22.48 -2.04
C THR A 220 20.91 -21.38 -1.22
N ALA A 221 22.13 -21.64 -0.73
CA ALA A 221 22.82 -20.86 0.31
C ALA A 221 23.06 -19.35 0.01
N PHE A 222 22.65 -18.86 -1.16
CA PHE A 222 22.80 -17.48 -1.63
C PHE A 222 21.48 -16.70 -1.66
N ARG A 223 20.32 -17.35 -1.52
CA ARG A 223 18.99 -16.68 -1.52
C ARG A 223 18.36 -16.72 -0.14
N VAL A 224 17.98 -15.55 0.37
CA VAL A 224 17.20 -15.42 1.61
C VAL A 224 15.76 -15.11 1.23
N LYS A 225 14.83 -15.98 1.65
CA LYS A 225 13.38 -15.73 1.53
C LYS A 225 12.89 -14.98 2.75
N LYS A 226 12.09 -13.93 2.56
CA LYS A 226 11.62 -13.04 3.64
C LYS A 226 10.25 -12.47 3.28
N TYR A 227 9.29 -12.54 4.20
CA TYR A 227 8.02 -11.84 4.07
C TYR A 227 8.21 -10.38 4.46
N MET A 228 7.99 -9.49 3.51
CA MET A 228 8.14 -8.05 3.65
C MET A 228 6.77 -7.38 3.69
N LEU A 229 6.55 -6.50 4.66
CA LEU A 229 5.33 -5.72 4.79
C LEU A 229 5.12 -4.82 3.55
N LEU A 230 3.95 -4.92 2.92
CA LEU A 230 3.54 -4.13 1.76
C LEU A 230 2.57 -3.01 2.16
N THR A 231 1.59 -3.31 3.01
CA THR A 231 0.59 -2.34 3.50
C THR A 231 0.15 -2.68 4.92
N ILE A 232 -0.23 -1.64 5.66
CA ILE A 232 -0.99 -1.73 6.90
C ILE A 232 -2.30 -0.98 6.70
N VAL A 233 -3.43 -1.60 7.05
CA VAL A 233 -4.70 -0.89 7.24
C VAL A 233 -5.02 -0.88 8.72
N ARG A 234 -4.99 0.30 9.35
CA ARG A 234 -5.62 0.50 10.66
C ARG A 234 -7.13 0.43 10.46
N LEU A 235 -7.76 -0.54 11.10
CA LEU A 235 -9.18 -0.80 10.93
C LEU A 235 -10.04 0.24 11.66
N ASN A 236 -11.28 0.42 11.21
CA ASN A 236 -12.26 1.19 11.97
C ASN A 236 -12.75 0.44 13.23
N ASP A 237 -13.19 1.21 14.22
CA ASP A 237 -13.81 0.73 15.46
C ASP A 237 -14.74 1.80 16.07
N THR A 238 -15.25 1.58 17.29
CA THR A 238 -16.17 2.51 17.97
C THR A 238 -15.55 3.89 18.27
N SER A 239 -14.23 3.97 18.36
CA SER A 239 -13.44 5.18 18.62
C SER A 239 -12.88 5.76 17.30
N HIS A 240 -12.53 4.88 16.36
CA HIS A 240 -11.86 5.20 15.10
C HIS A 240 -12.81 5.03 13.91
N LYS A 241 -13.57 6.08 13.55
CA LYS A 241 -14.63 6.00 12.54
C LYS A 241 -14.20 5.60 11.12
N ASN A 242 -12.95 5.90 10.74
CA ASN A 242 -12.41 5.64 9.40
C ASN A 242 -11.28 4.59 9.47
N ASP A 243 -11.30 3.66 8.52
CA ASP A 243 -10.12 2.89 8.13
C ASP A 243 -9.04 3.82 7.56
N TYR A 244 -7.77 3.49 7.80
CA TYR A 244 -6.63 4.22 7.22
C TYR A 244 -5.55 3.25 6.73
N VAL A 245 -5.06 3.44 5.50
CA VAL A 245 -4.00 2.62 4.90
C VAL A 245 -2.67 3.38 4.84
N ARG A 246 -1.57 2.70 5.18
CA ARG A 246 -0.19 3.13 4.90
C ARG A 246 0.52 2.06 4.08
N ALA A 247 1.25 2.49 3.05
CA ALA A 247 2.00 1.63 2.15
C ALA A 247 3.49 1.58 2.50
N TYR A 248 4.16 0.49 2.10
CA TYR A 248 5.58 0.24 2.31
C TYR A 248 6.20 -0.31 1.02
N SER A 249 7.44 0.11 0.76
CA SER A 249 8.26 -0.46 -0.31
C SER A 249 8.67 -1.89 0.03
N ILE A 250 8.91 -2.73 -0.99
CA ILE A 250 9.52 -4.06 -0.80
C ILE A 250 10.88 -4.01 -0.08
N LEU A 251 11.55 -2.85 -0.10
CA LEU A 251 12.80 -2.58 0.63
C LEU A 251 12.57 -2.14 2.09
N GLY A 252 11.32 -2.11 2.58
CA GLY A 252 10.96 -1.80 3.97
C GLY A 252 10.52 -0.37 4.35
N PRO A 253 10.95 0.75 3.73
CA PRO A 253 10.52 2.08 4.16
C PRO A 253 9.05 2.35 3.80
N ASN A 254 8.39 3.22 4.55
CA ASN A 254 7.07 3.71 4.16
C ASN A 254 7.16 4.38 2.78
N PHE A 255 6.27 3.95 1.89
CA PHE A 255 6.15 4.47 0.53
C PHE A 255 5.26 5.72 0.56
N ILE A 256 5.77 6.82 0.03
CA ILE A 256 5.06 8.09 -0.14
C ILE A 256 4.49 8.11 -1.57
N ALA A 257 3.17 8.25 -1.70
CA ALA A 257 2.49 8.38 -2.99
C ALA A 257 2.69 9.77 -3.63
N GLU A 258 2.34 9.91 -4.92
CA GLU A 258 2.29 11.22 -5.60
C GLU A 258 1.33 12.20 -4.92
N TYR A 259 0.28 11.67 -4.30
CA TYR A 259 -0.72 12.37 -3.51
C TYR A 259 -1.31 11.40 -2.47
N GLU A 260 -1.68 11.89 -1.29
CA GLU A 260 -2.15 11.06 -0.18
C GLU A 260 -3.51 11.57 0.34
N PRO A 261 -4.65 10.99 -0.09
CA PRO A 261 -5.97 11.49 0.28
C PRO A 261 -6.23 11.40 1.81
N PRO A 262 -6.46 12.52 2.51
CA PRO A 262 -6.52 12.55 3.98
C PRO A 262 -7.76 11.84 4.57
N SER A 263 -8.72 11.44 3.74
CA SER A 263 -9.88 10.63 4.13
C SER A 263 -9.51 9.19 4.52
N PHE A 264 -8.48 8.60 3.88
CA PHE A 264 -8.06 7.21 4.07
C PHE A 264 -6.52 6.96 4.09
N MET A 265 -5.69 7.99 3.87
CA MET A 265 -4.21 7.92 3.96
C MET A 265 -3.59 8.97 4.91
N ALA A 266 -4.35 9.46 5.90
CA ALA A 266 -3.78 10.37 6.90
C ALA A 266 -2.77 9.66 7.80
N HIS A 267 -1.64 10.32 8.13
CA HIS A 267 -0.53 9.74 8.89
C HIS A 267 -0.57 9.94 10.41
N ARG A 268 -1.67 10.49 10.93
CA ARG A 268 -1.89 10.85 12.34
C ARG A 268 -2.15 9.66 13.29
N TRP A 269 -1.53 8.51 13.04
CA TRP A 269 -1.67 7.26 13.79
C TRP A 269 -0.39 6.42 13.73
N SER A 270 -0.16 5.58 14.74
CA SER A 270 0.95 4.63 14.80
C SER A 270 0.42 3.20 14.98
N VAL A 271 1.18 2.19 14.57
CA VAL A 271 0.93 0.78 14.98
C VAL A 271 1.07 0.55 16.49
N LYS A 272 1.67 1.50 17.21
CA LYS A 272 1.70 1.53 18.68
C LYS A 272 0.39 2.05 19.30
N ASP A 273 -0.51 2.66 18.52
CA ASP A 273 -1.82 3.06 19.03
C ASP A 273 -2.58 1.81 19.48
N ALA A 274 -3.10 1.82 20.70
CA ALA A 274 -3.75 0.68 21.33
C ALA A 274 -4.91 1.13 22.24
N PRO A 275 -5.92 0.27 22.48
CA PRO A 275 -6.17 -1.01 21.79
C PRO A 275 -6.78 -0.77 20.40
N VAL A 276 -6.12 -1.24 19.33
CA VAL A 276 -6.52 -1.03 17.94
C VAL A 276 -6.26 -2.30 17.12
N LYS A 277 -7.03 -2.53 16.06
CA LYS A 277 -6.80 -3.64 15.12
C LYS A 277 -6.21 -3.16 13.81
N TYR A 278 -5.30 -3.95 13.25
CA TYR A 278 -4.63 -3.67 11.98
C TYR A 278 -4.66 -4.89 11.07
N MET A 279 -4.95 -4.70 9.79
CA MET A 279 -4.65 -5.69 8.76
C MET A 279 -3.24 -5.42 8.22
N LEU A 280 -2.32 -6.36 8.44
CA LEU A 280 -0.95 -6.34 7.95
C LEU A 280 -0.86 -7.25 6.72
N ILE A 281 -0.44 -6.71 5.57
CA ILE A 281 -0.30 -7.47 4.33
C ILE A 281 1.17 -7.58 3.96
N TYR A 282 1.66 -8.80 3.78
CA TYR A 282 3.05 -9.13 3.46
C TYR A 282 3.17 -9.74 2.07
N GLY A 283 4.28 -9.47 1.39
CA GLY A 283 4.69 -10.11 0.16
C GLY A 283 5.96 -10.95 0.35
N LEU A 284 6.07 -12.08 -0.35
CA LEU A 284 7.26 -12.93 -0.32
C LEU A 284 8.37 -12.33 -1.20
N HIS A 285 9.47 -11.92 -0.58
CA HIS A 285 10.64 -11.43 -1.27
C HIS A 285 11.77 -12.47 -1.22
N GLU A 286 12.45 -12.66 -2.35
CA GLU A 286 13.73 -13.39 -2.43
C GLU A 286 14.83 -12.38 -2.76
N SER A 287 15.80 -12.21 -1.85
CA SER A 287 16.99 -11.37 -2.07
C SER A 287 18.26 -12.23 -2.09
N GLN A 288 19.35 -11.69 -2.63
CA GLN A 288 20.66 -12.28 -2.39
C GLN A 288 21.11 -11.97 -0.96
N SER A 289 21.85 -12.89 -0.34
CA SER A 289 22.13 -12.87 1.12
C SER A 289 22.86 -11.63 1.65
N ASN A 290 23.45 -10.82 0.77
CA ASN A 290 24.21 -9.62 1.13
C ASN A 290 23.37 -8.32 1.18
N ASP A 291 22.14 -8.33 0.66
CA ASP A 291 21.23 -7.16 0.65
C ASP A 291 20.55 -6.95 2.01
N LEU A 292 21.37 -6.87 3.08
CA LEU A 292 20.94 -6.49 4.42
C LEU A 292 20.64 -4.99 4.45
N THR A 293 19.48 -4.62 3.93
CA THR A 293 18.86 -3.34 4.28
C THR A 293 18.66 -3.32 5.79
N ASP A 294 19.22 -2.32 6.47
CA ASP A 294 18.88 -2.06 7.87
C ASP A 294 17.43 -1.57 7.93
N PHE A 295 16.60 -2.33 8.62
CA PHE A 295 15.18 -2.04 8.81
C PHE A 295 14.92 -1.27 10.12
N ASP A 296 15.89 -1.27 11.05
CA ASP A 296 15.70 -0.76 12.40
C ASP A 296 15.89 0.76 12.46
N SER A 297 16.74 1.33 11.59
CA SER A 297 16.85 2.79 11.38
C SER A 297 15.74 3.41 10.53
N LEU A 298 14.83 2.62 9.95
CA LEU A 298 13.73 3.16 9.14
C LEU A 298 12.59 3.69 10.03
N PRO A 299 12.04 4.89 9.77
CA PRO A 299 10.90 5.42 10.53
C PRO A 299 9.59 4.76 10.11
N GLU A 300 8.55 4.84 10.97
CA GLU A 300 7.21 4.32 10.67
C GLU A 300 6.52 5.11 9.55
N ILE A 301 6.63 6.44 9.59
CA ILE A 301 6.17 7.39 8.57
C ILE A 301 7.43 7.98 7.92
N ALA A 302 7.50 7.96 6.60
CA ALA A 302 8.60 8.57 5.88
C ALA A 302 8.40 10.09 5.79
N THR A 303 9.41 10.86 6.18
CA THR A 303 9.41 12.31 5.94
C THR A 303 9.62 12.60 4.46
N TYR A 304 8.83 13.49 3.86
CA TYR A 304 9.10 13.99 2.50
C TYR A 304 10.54 14.48 2.36
N ARG A 305 11.20 14.10 1.25
CA ARG A 305 12.53 14.62 0.91
C ARG A 305 12.43 16.09 0.47
N ILE A 306 12.59 16.99 1.44
CA ILE A 306 12.78 18.42 1.21
C ILE A 306 14.14 18.60 0.49
N ALA A 307 14.18 19.26 -0.67
CA ALA A 307 15.43 19.53 -1.37
C ALA A 307 16.30 20.51 -0.56
N GLN A 308 17.63 20.45 -0.67
CA GLN A 308 18.50 21.30 0.15
C GLN A 308 18.28 22.81 -0.09
N GLU A 309 17.96 23.19 -1.33
CA GLU A 309 17.58 24.57 -1.69
C GLU A 309 16.33 25.03 -0.94
N ASP A 310 15.34 24.15 -0.79
CA ASP A 310 14.13 24.40 -0.03
C ASP A 310 14.34 24.35 1.49
N VAL A 311 15.23 23.49 1.99
CA VAL A 311 15.67 23.54 3.40
C VAL A 311 16.31 24.92 3.68
N ALA A 312 17.15 25.41 2.77
CA ALA A 312 17.75 26.75 2.87
C ALA A 312 16.72 27.88 2.65
N ARG A 313 15.63 27.65 1.94
CA ARG A 313 14.51 28.60 1.82
C ARG A 313 13.65 28.64 3.09
N ILE A 314 13.31 27.48 3.65
CA ILE A 314 12.55 27.35 4.90
C ILE A 314 13.35 27.94 6.06
N ARG A 315 14.66 27.66 6.16
CA ARG A 315 15.54 28.30 7.14
C ARG A 315 15.50 29.82 7.04
N ARG A 316 15.72 30.40 5.85
CA ARG A 316 15.64 31.86 5.64
C ARG A 316 14.29 32.47 6.03
N VAL A 317 13.18 31.73 5.93
CA VAL A 317 11.86 32.18 6.40
C VAL A 317 11.76 32.09 7.92
N ASP A 318 12.26 31.03 8.56
CA ASP A 318 12.29 30.89 10.02
C ASP A 318 13.25 31.91 10.66
N ASP A 319 14.45 32.11 10.10
CA ASP A 319 15.41 33.15 10.49
C ASP A 319 14.74 34.54 10.46
N TYR A 320 13.98 34.84 9.40
CA TYR A 320 13.22 36.09 9.27
C TYR A 320 12.09 36.20 10.30
N LEU A 321 11.28 35.16 10.49
CA LEU A 321 10.19 35.14 11.48
C LEU A 321 10.72 35.24 12.92
N ASN A 322 11.91 34.67 13.20
CA ASN A 322 12.59 34.82 14.48
C ASN A 322 13.20 36.22 14.65
N SER A 323 13.74 36.84 13.59
CA SER A 323 14.19 38.24 13.62
C SER A 323 13.05 39.25 13.91
N LEU A 324 11.81 38.88 13.57
CA LEU A 324 10.60 39.67 13.87
C LEU A 324 10.12 39.51 15.33
N ARG A 325 10.70 38.60 16.14
CA ARG A 325 10.38 38.46 17.57
C ARG A 325 11.19 39.47 18.39
N PRO A 326 10.60 40.53 18.96
CA PRO A 326 11.37 41.55 19.67
C PRO A 326 11.81 41.00 21.04
N GLY A 327 13.11 40.73 21.21
CA GLY A 327 13.61 40.24 22.50
C GLY A 327 15.12 40.05 22.61
N GLN A 328 15.78 39.53 21.57
CA GLN A 328 17.25 39.35 21.56
C GLN A 328 17.83 39.76 20.21
N GLN A 329 18.62 40.84 20.20
CA GLN A 329 19.31 41.34 19.01
C GLN A 329 20.83 41.11 19.10
N THR A 330 21.41 40.62 18.00
CA THR A 330 22.75 41.02 17.53
C THR A 330 22.74 41.00 15.99
N PRO A 331 23.18 42.05 15.27
CA PRO A 331 22.79 42.24 13.87
C PRO A 331 23.88 41.96 12.80
N GLY A 332 23.43 41.68 11.57
CA GLY A 332 24.16 41.81 10.30
C GLY A 332 24.43 40.48 9.55
N ALA A 333 24.42 40.42 8.21
CA ALA A 333 23.93 41.36 7.16
C ALA A 333 23.81 40.61 5.80
N ASP A 334 22.96 41.12 4.88
CA ASP A 334 23.01 41.13 3.39
C ASP A 334 23.53 39.92 2.53
N SER A 335 23.04 39.59 1.32
CA SER A 335 21.86 40.03 0.53
C SER A 335 21.61 39.21 -0.78
N THR A 336 20.37 39.21 -1.31
CA THR A 336 19.92 39.06 -2.74
C THR A 336 19.90 37.71 -3.52
N THR A 337 20.20 37.69 -4.83
CA THR A 337 19.35 37.08 -5.93
C THR A 337 20.12 36.75 -7.25
N SER A 338 19.64 36.07 -8.32
CA SER A 338 18.59 35.03 -8.62
C SER A 338 18.54 34.71 -10.15
N GLY A 339 17.90 33.59 -10.57
CA GLY A 339 17.50 33.29 -11.99
C GLY A 339 18.41 32.31 -12.76
N THR A 340 18.05 31.70 -13.92
CA THR A 340 16.81 31.72 -14.74
C THR A 340 16.69 30.45 -15.66
N ASN A 341 15.54 30.20 -16.29
CA ASN A 341 15.17 29.01 -17.11
C ASN A 341 15.71 28.98 -18.56
N LEU A 342 15.53 27.84 -19.26
CA LEU A 342 15.24 27.78 -20.71
C LEU A 342 14.42 26.53 -21.11
N ALA A 343 13.81 26.55 -22.30
CA ALA A 343 12.98 25.48 -22.91
C ALA A 343 13.67 24.90 -24.18
N GLY A 344 13.15 23.92 -24.96
CA GLY A 344 11.87 23.19 -25.00
C GLY A 344 11.84 22.19 -26.19
N GLY A 345 10.74 21.46 -26.42
CA GLY A 345 10.64 20.43 -27.49
C GLY A 345 9.18 20.11 -27.88
N SER A 346 8.96 19.41 -29.01
CA SER A 346 7.72 19.49 -29.80
C SER A 346 7.00 18.17 -30.15
N GLU A 347 5.89 18.32 -30.88
CA GLU A 347 5.15 17.37 -31.73
C GLU A 347 3.95 16.57 -31.17
N HIS A 348 2.98 16.38 -32.07
CA HIS A 348 1.74 15.63 -31.87
C HIS A 348 1.83 14.25 -32.55
N SER A 349 1.12 13.27 -31.98
CA SER A 349 0.82 12.00 -32.66
C SER A 349 -0.51 11.44 -32.15
N VAL A 350 -1.02 10.46 -32.91
CA VAL A 350 -2.18 9.55 -32.70
C VAL A 350 -2.54 9.30 -31.22
N PRO A 351 -3.83 9.09 -30.85
CA PRO A 351 -4.27 8.83 -29.47
C PRO A 351 -3.76 7.50 -28.88
N GLU A 352 -2.49 7.54 -28.50
CA GLU A 352 -1.83 6.67 -27.52
C GLU A 352 -2.14 7.19 -26.11
N TYR A 353 -2.07 6.33 -25.08
CA TYR A 353 -2.29 6.73 -23.67
C TYR A 353 -1.13 7.63 -23.19
N LYS A 354 -1.25 8.94 -23.44
CA LYS A 354 -0.23 9.96 -23.15
C LYS A 354 -0.38 10.57 -21.76
N ASP A 355 -0.15 9.76 -20.75
CA ASP A 355 0.22 10.30 -19.44
C ASP A 355 1.56 11.05 -19.59
N ARG A 356 1.53 12.38 -19.42
CA ARG A 356 2.69 13.26 -19.63
C ARG A 356 3.86 12.98 -18.69
N ARG A 357 3.65 12.15 -17.66
CA ARG A 357 4.66 11.67 -16.70
C ARG A 357 5.37 10.40 -17.17
N ILE A 358 4.89 9.73 -18.22
CA ILE A 358 5.59 8.62 -18.90
C ILE A 358 6.41 9.22 -20.05
N SER A 359 7.72 9.07 -20.00
CA SER A 359 8.60 9.47 -21.11
C SER A 359 8.54 8.49 -22.30
N SER A 360 9.01 8.91 -23.47
CA SER A 360 9.13 8.05 -24.66
C SER A 360 10.05 6.83 -24.50
N LEU A 361 10.86 6.79 -23.43
CA LEU A 361 11.66 5.63 -23.02
C LEU A 361 10.89 4.68 -22.08
N GLY A 362 9.61 4.95 -21.81
CA GLY A 362 8.80 4.21 -20.85
C GLY A 362 9.19 4.46 -19.38
N LEU A 363 10.12 5.37 -19.10
CA LEU A 363 10.49 5.75 -17.74
C LEU A 363 9.42 6.64 -17.13
N TYR A 364 9.02 6.31 -15.91
CA TYR A 364 8.00 7.01 -15.16
C TYR A 364 8.59 8.10 -14.24
N PHE A 365 8.08 9.33 -14.37
CA PHE A 365 8.45 10.47 -13.54
C PHE A 365 7.27 10.89 -12.65
N PRO A 366 7.21 10.44 -11.38
CA PRO A 366 6.18 10.91 -10.45
C PRO A 366 6.27 12.43 -10.31
N LYS A 367 5.13 13.07 -10.02
CA LYS A 367 5.14 14.47 -9.57
C LYS A 367 6.11 14.61 -8.40
N SER A 368 6.96 15.63 -8.43
CA SER A 368 7.72 16.02 -7.26
C SER A 368 6.72 16.31 -6.13
N ALA A 369 6.86 15.61 -5.00
CA ALA A 369 5.85 15.54 -3.92
C ALA A 369 5.61 16.86 -3.16
N TRP A 370 6.02 17.99 -3.73
CA TRP A 370 5.92 19.34 -3.20
C TRP A 370 4.51 19.92 -3.26
N ASN A 371 3.74 19.61 -4.30
CA ASN A 371 2.36 20.10 -4.45
C ASN A 371 1.39 19.51 -3.41
N VAL A 372 1.79 18.43 -2.71
CA VAL A 372 0.99 17.76 -1.68
C VAL A 372 0.78 18.64 -0.44
N LYS A 373 1.68 19.62 -0.19
CA LYS A 373 1.68 20.44 1.03
C LYS A 373 0.47 21.38 1.18
N GLU A 374 -0.09 21.91 0.10
CA GLU A 374 -1.16 22.92 0.21
C GLU A 374 -2.53 22.32 0.62
N ASN A 375 -2.72 21.00 0.46
CA ASN A 375 -4.02 20.34 0.68
C ASN A 375 -4.00 19.16 1.68
N SER A 376 -2.88 18.93 2.40
CA SER A 376 -2.71 17.76 3.28
C SER A 376 -2.67 18.11 4.78
N PRO A 377 -3.84 18.24 5.46
CA PRO A 377 -3.91 18.51 6.88
C PRO A 377 -3.42 17.30 7.71
N GLY A 378 -2.16 17.36 8.14
CA GLY A 378 -1.53 16.33 8.98
C GLY A 378 0.00 16.36 9.04
N TYR A 379 0.66 17.05 8.10
CA TYR A 379 2.14 17.08 7.99
C TYR A 379 2.81 18.37 8.52
N GLY A 380 2.09 19.24 9.24
CA GLY A 380 2.56 20.62 9.48
C GLY A 380 2.39 21.25 10.86
N SER A 381 1.48 20.78 11.75
CA SER A 381 1.24 21.49 13.02
C SER A 381 0.67 20.63 14.17
N ASP A 382 0.82 21.18 15.38
CA ASP A 382 -0.01 20.98 16.59
C ASP A 382 0.06 19.67 17.38
N ARG A 383 1.07 18.81 17.15
CA ARG A 383 1.61 17.94 18.22
C ARG A 383 3.14 17.89 18.19
N PRO A 384 3.85 18.26 19.27
CA PRO A 384 5.22 17.81 19.45
C PRO A 384 5.20 16.29 19.65
N TYR A 385 6.14 15.58 19.03
CA TYR A 385 6.39 14.18 19.35
C TYR A 385 6.74 14.07 20.84
N ARG A 386 6.06 13.17 21.56
CA ARG A 386 6.61 12.60 22.78
C ARG A 386 7.44 11.39 22.36
N GLU A 387 8.72 11.47 22.69
CA GLU A 387 9.63 10.32 22.76
C GLU A 387 9.24 9.40 23.92
#